data_AF-A0AAX1CLC2-F1
#
_entry.id   AF-A0AAX1CLC2-F1
#
_cell.length_a   1.000
_cell.length_b   1.000
_cell.length_c   1.000
_cell.angle_alpha   90.00
_cell.angle_beta   90.00
_cell.angle_gamma   90.00
#
_symmetry.space_group_name_H-M   'P 1'
#
loop_
_entity.id
_entity.type
_entity.pdbx_description
1 polymer ?
#
loop_
_entity_poly.entity_id
_entity_poly.type
_entity_poly.pdbx_seq_one_letter_code
_entity_poly.pdbx_strand_id
1 'polypeptide(L)'
;MLVDQTTPFDAMLQGLANENAGRLIQPGSAYVVATFSSFGQGRYMQVLSAGTLEQPIDESLRNSIGMKVLRTFDACMRDQLDYGRLKAATALKTAFAGVSAELAKSDILSALKELSSRVRQSGARDMIVFVLSDMLENSSISSFYANHNVRAIDPSVEIKKVEAAQQFGDFGGARVFVLGAGLVQGDGSARRDRGVYRDPKTMAKLRTFWELYFARSNAQLVEFGAPALLSPVR
;
A
#
# COMPACT_ATOMS: atom_id res chain seq x y z
N MET A 1 -1.15 3.31 -4.19
CA MET A 1 -0.90 1.91 -3.79
C MET A 1 0.59 1.67 -3.85
N LEU A 2 1.18 1.12 -2.79
CA LEU A 2 2.61 0.83 -2.70
C LEU A 2 2.78 -0.65 -2.34
N VAL A 3 3.50 -1.41 -3.18
CA VAL A 3 3.75 -2.85 -3.00
C VAL A 3 5.20 -3.10 -2.63
N ASP A 4 5.39 -3.79 -1.51
CA ASP A 4 6.68 -4.30 -1.07
C ASP A 4 7.00 -5.60 -1.81
N GLN A 5 8.06 -5.58 -2.62
CA GLN A 5 8.50 -6.76 -3.37
C GLN A 5 9.27 -7.78 -2.51
N THR A 6 9.52 -7.49 -1.23
CA THR A 6 10.15 -8.42 -0.30
C THR A 6 9.11 -9.30 0.43
N THR A 7 7.85 -8.88 0.45
CA THR A 7 6.76 -9.58 1.13
C THR A 7 6.06 -10.55 0.17
N PRO A 8 6.04 -11.87 0.47
CA PRO A 8 5.27 -12.83 -0.32
C PRO A 8 3.79 -12.77 0.06
N PHE A 9 2.97 -12.32 -0.88
CA PHE A 9 1.51 -12.36 -0.78
C PHE A 9 0.98 -13.65 -1.39
N ASP A 10 0.23 -14.43 -0.62
CA ASP A 10 -0.49 -15.60 -1.16
C ASP A 10 -1.65 -15.18 -2.09
N ALA A 11 -2.24 -16.14 -2.80
CA ALA A 11 -3.32 -15.87 -3.75
C ALA A 11 -4.53 -15.18 -3.11
N MET A 12 -4.84 -15.47 -1.84
CA MET A 12 -5.96 -14.85 -1.13
C MET A 12 -5.69 -13.37 -0.90
N LEU A 13 -4.52 -13.02 -0.36
CA LEU A 13 -4.16 -11.63 -0.10
C LEU A 13 -3.97 -10.83 -1.39
N GLN A 14 -3.44 -11.44 -2.46
CA GLN A 14 -3.42 -10.81 -3.78
C GLN A 14 -4.84 -10.54 -4.31
N GLY A 15 -5.79 -11.45 -4.06
CA GLY A 15 -7.21 -11.26 -4.36
C GLY A 15 -7.80 -10.06 -3.61
N LEU A 16 -7.58 -9.99 -2.29
CA LEU A 16 -8.02 -8.86 -1.46
C LEU A 16 -7.41 -7.53 -1.89
N ALA A 17 -6.12 -7.52 -2.28
CA ALA A 17 -5.46 -6.34 -2.79
C ALA A 17 -6.13 -5.83 -4.07
N ASN A 18 -6.41 -6.72 -5.03
CA ASN A 18 -7.08 -6.39 -6.28
C ASN A 18 -8.52 -5.90 -6.06
N GLU A 19 -9.26 -6.54 -5.15
CA GLU A 19 -10.63 -6.14 -4.83
C GLU A 19 -10.67 -4.73 -4.24
N ASN A 20 -9.82 -4.44 -3.26
CA ASN A 20 -9.74 -3.11 -2.65
C ASN A 20 -9.27 -2.05 -3.66
N ALA A 21 -8.29 -2.37 -4.51
CA ALA A 21 -7.87 -1.48 -5.59
C ALA A 21 -9.03 -1.15 -6.55
N GLY A 22 -9.82 -2.15 -6.94
CA GLY A 22 -11.00 -1.96 -7.78
C GLY A 22 -12.07 -1.07 -7.13
N ARG A 23 -12.27 -1.20 -5.82
CA ARG A 23 -13.19 -0.35 -5.03
C ARG A 23 -12.70 1.10 -4.89
N LEU A 24 -11.39 1.31 -4.78
CA LEU A 24 -10.78 2.63 -4.67
C LEU A 24 -10.78 3.41 -5.99
N ILE A 25 -10.67 2.70 -7.11
CA ILE A 25 -10.70 3.31 -8.45
C ILE A 25 -12.16 3.55 -8.84
N GLN A 26 -12.54 4.82 -8.77
CA GLN A 26 -13.87 5.34 -9.09
C GLN A 26 -13.76 6.51 -10.07
N PRO A 27 -14.85 6.87 -10.78
CA PRO A 27 -14.89 8.11 -11.55
C PRO A 27 -14.49 9.32 -10.70
N GLY A 28 -13.67 10.22 -11.26
CA GLY A 28 -13.13 11.36 -10.55
C GLY A 28 -11.92 11.10 -9.64
N SER A 29 -11.42 9.87 -9.59
CA SER A 29 -10.22 9.53 -8.82
C SER A 29 -8.96 9.54 -9.71
N ALA A 30 -7.82 9.78 -9.07
CA ALA A 30 -6.52 9.46 -9.63
C ALA A 30 -5.90 8.31 -8.85
N TYR A 31 -5.18 7.41 -9.53
CA TYR A 31 -4.51 6.28 -8.89
C TYR A 31 -3.06 6.17 -9.35
N VAL A 32 -2.24 5.62 -8.46
CA VAL A 32 -0.86 5.23 -8.71
C VAL A 32 -0.62 3.86 -8.08
N VAL A 33 -0.05 2.93 -8.84
CA VAL A 33 0.48 1.65 -8.38
C VAL A 33 2.00 1.71 -8.51
N ALA A 34 2.68 1.62 -7.37
CA ALA A 34 4.13 1.63 -7.30
C ALA A 34 4.64 0.42 -6.51
N THR A 35 5.90 0.08 -6.74
CA THR A 35 6.62 -0.98 -6.03
C THR A 35 7.86 -0.42 -5.36
N PHE A 36 8.32 -1.07 -4.30
CA PHE A 36 9.62 -0.83 -3.69
C PHE A 36 10.23 -2.13 -3.17
N SER A 37 11.53 -2.11 -2.85
CA SER A 37 12.22 -3.22 -2.17
C SER A 37 13.35 -2.68 -1.29
N SER A 38 14.59 -3.14 -1.48
CA SER A 38 15.79 -2.60 -0.81
C SER A 38 16.47 -1.56 -1.67
N PHE A 39 16.75 -0.40 -1.07
CA PHE A 39 17.52 0.69 -1.66
C PHE A 39 18.95 0.23 -2.00
N GLY A 40 19.51 -0.70 -1.22
CA GLY A 40 20.89 -1.21 -1.38
C GLY A 40 21.14 -2.07 -2.62
N GLN A 41 20.09 -2.52 -3.32
CA GLN A 41 20.22 -3.38 -4.50
C GLN A 41 19.92 -2.65 -5.83
N GLY A 42 19.89 -1.32 -5.83
CA GLY A 42 19.62 -0.52 -7.03
C GLY A 42 18.16 -0.59 -7.51
N ARG A 43 17.25 -1.10 -6.67
CA ARG A 43 15.82 -1.16 -6.93
C ARG A 43 15.11 -0.03 -6.19
N TYR A 44 14.91 1.07 -6.91
CA TYR A 44 14.19 2.25 -6.43
C TYR A 44 12.68 2.04 -6.50
N MET A 45 11.94 2.98 -5.88
CA MET A 45 10.50 3.02 -6.07
C MET A 45 10.17 3.13 -7.57
N GLN A 46 9.40 2.17 -8.09
CA GLN A 46 9.01 2.15 -9.49
C GLN A 46 7.49 2.28 -9.63
N VAL A 47 7.05 3.29 -10.38
CA VAL A 47 5.64 3.42 -10.79
C VAL A 47 5.38 2.41 -11.91
N LEU A 48 4.46 1.49 -11.68
CA LEU A 48 4.03 0.49 -12.67
C LEU A 48 2.83 0.97 -13.47
N SER A 49 1.94 1.73 -12.85
CA SER A 49 0.76 2.30 -13.50
C SER A 49 0.29 3.53 -12.75
N ALA A 50 -0.20 4.51 -13.50
CA ALA A 50 -0.89 5.67 -12.97
C ALA A 50 -1.98 6.09 -13.96
N GLY A 51 -3.03 6.72 -13.47
CA GLY A 51 -4.10 7.23 -14.30
C GLY A 51 -5.08 8.11 -13.54
N THR A 52 -5.83 8.91 -14.28
CA THR A 52 -6.92 9.73 -13.77
C THR A 52 -8.20 9.31 -14.48
N LEU A 53 -9.27 9.13 -13.74
CA LEU A 53 -10.60 8.85 -14.26
C LEU A 53 -11.40 10.15 -14.21
N GLU A 54 -12.05 10.47 -15.32
CA GLU A 54 -12.85 11.68 -15.45
C GLU A 54 -14.07 11.61 -14.52
N GLN A 55 -14.54 12.80 -14.13
CA GLN A 55 -15.81 12.91 -13.43
C GLN A 55 -16.98 12.83 -14.41
N PRO A 56 -18.10 12.22 -14.02
CA PRO A 56 -19.33 12.36 -14.77
C PRO A 56 -19.71 13.84 -14.90
N ILE A 57 -20.27 14.21 -16.06
CA ILE A 57 -20.83 15.56 -16.24
C ILE A 57 -22.09 15.76 -15.40
N ASP A 58 -22.33 17.01 -15.01
CA ASP A 58 -23.50 17.41 -14.23
C ASP A 58 -24.82 17.11 -14.95
N GLU A 59 -25.86 16.79 -14.18
CA GLU A 59 -27.18 16.43 -14.69
C GLU A 59 -27.83 17.54 -15.55
N SER A 60 -27.62 18.80 -15.20
CA SER A 60 -28.09 19.95 -15.99
C SER A 60 -27.48 19.97 -17.40
N LEU A 61 -26.18 19.66 -17.52
CA LEU A 61 -25.51 19.57 -18.80
C LEU A 61 -25.99 18.35 -19.59
N ARG A 62 -26.18 17.21 -18.92
CA ARG A 62 -26.71 15.98 -19.54
C ARG A 62 -28.05 16.21 -20.23
N ASN A 63 -28.96 16.96 -19.60
CA ASN A 63 -30.29 17.27 -20.14
C ASN A 63 -30.25 18.17 -21.39
N SER A 64 -29.13 18.85 -21.63
CA SER A 64 -28.92 19.69 -22.83
C SER A 64 -28.25 18.95 -24.00
N ILE A 65 -27.79 17.72 -23.78
CA ILE A 65 -27.08 16.92 -24.77
C ILE A 65 -28.06 15.98 -25.49
N GLY A 66 -27.95 15.92 -26.82
CA GLY A 66 -28.75 14.98 -27.61
C GLY A 66 -28.51 13.52 -27.19
N MET A 67 -29.60 12.74 -27.03
CA MET A 67 -29.57 11.37 -26.50
C MET A 67 -28.51 10.45 -27.14
N LYS A 68 -28.28 10.56 -28.45
CA LYS A 68 -27.28 9.76 -29.15
C LYS A 68 -25.86 10.04 -28.65
N VAL A 69 -25.52 11.32 -28.46
CA VAL A 69 -24.21 11.74 -27.95
C VAL A 69 -24.07 11.33 -26.49
N LEU A 70 -25.12 11.51 -25.70
CA LEU A 70 -25.13 11.13 -24.28
C LEU A 70 -24.87 9.63 -24.09
N ARG A 71 -25.50 8.76 -24.89
CA ARG A 71 -25.26 7.30 -24.85
C ARG A 71 -23.81 6.94 -25.15
N THR A 72 -23.20 7.59 -26.14
CA THR A 72 -21.78 7.37 -26.47
C THR A 72 -20.87 7.83 -25.34
N PHE A 73 -21.16 8.99 -24.75
CA PHE A 73 -20.43 9.50 -23.59
C PHE A 73 -20.51 8.53 -22.40
N ASP A 74 -21.71 8.05 -22.06
CA ASP A 74 -21.90 7.12 -20.95
C ASP A 74 -21.19 5.78 -21.16
N ALA A 75 -21.16 5.29 -22.41
CA ALA A 75 -20.37 4.12 -22.76
C ALA A 75 -18.87 4.37 -22.54
N CYS A 76 -18.36 5.51 -23.00
CA CYS A 76 -16.97 5.91 -22.80
C CYS A 76 -16.60 5.99 -21.31
N MET A 77 -17.45 6.59 -20.47
CA MET A 77 -17.21 6.70 -19.03
C MET A 77 -17.15 5.34 -18.34
N ARG A 78 -18.03 4.40 -18.72
CA ARG A 78 -18.00 3.04 -18.21
C ARG A 78 -16.74 2.30 -18.66
N ASP A 79 -16.41 2.39 -19.95
CA ASP A 79 -15.24 1.72 -20.50
C ASP A 79 -13.94 2.28 -19.90
N GLN A 80 -13.88 3.59 -19.60
CA GLN A 80 -12.76 4.21 -18.90
C GLN A 80 -12.59 3.64 -17.49
N LEU A 81 -13.69 3.47 -16.74
CA LEU A 81 -13.65 2.89 -15.40
C LEU A 81 -13.11 1.45 -15.44
N ASP A 82 -13.65 0.63 -16.35
CA ASP A 82 -13.23 -0.76 -16.50
C ASP A 82 -11.76 -0.86 -16.94
N TYR A 83 -11.34 0.00 -17.86
CA TYR A 83 -9.95 0.07 -18.31
C TYR A 83 -9.00 0.52 -17.19
N GLY A 84 -9.37 1.53 -16.39
CA GLY A 84 -8.59 2.01 -15.25
C GLY A 84 -8.37 0.90 -14.21
N ARG A 85 -9.45 0.17 -13.87
CA ARG A 85 -9.38 -0.98 -12.96
C ARG A 85 -8.52 -2.11 -13.52
N LEU A 86 -8.68 -2.44 -14.80
CA LEU A 86 -7.86 -3.46 -15.48
C LEU A 86 -6.37 -3.10 -15.45
N LYS A 87 -6.01 -1.84 -15.69
CA LYS A 87 -4.63 -1.38 -15.65
C LYS A 87 -4.03 -1.47 -14.25
N ALA A 88 -4.76 -1.06 -13.22
CA ALA A 88 -4.32 -1.21 -11.84
C ALA A 88 -4.17 -2.68 -11.43
N ALA A 89 -5.13 -3.55 -11.78
CA ALA A 89 -5.05 -4.99 -11.50
C ALA A 89 -3.85 -5.64 -12.22
N THR A 90 -3.60 -5.25 -13.47
CA THR A 90 -2.42 -5.71 -14.23
C THR A 90 -1.12 -5.26 -13.54
N ALA A 91 -1.05 -4.01 -13.10
CA ALA A 91 0.10 -3.47 -12.39
C ALA A 91 0.33 -4.17 -11.05
N LEU A 92 -0.72 -4.46 -10.29
CA LEU A 92 -0.63 -5.25 -9.05
C LEU A 92 -0.13 -6.67 -9.32
N LYS A 93 -0.66 -7.33 -10.37
CA LYS A 93 -0.16 -8.66 -10.78
C LYS A 93 1.33 -8.62 -11.14
N THR A 94 1.77 -7.61 -11.88
CA THR A 94 3.19 -7.40 -12.19
C THR A 94 4.02 -7.14 -10.93
N ALA A 95 3.50 -6.35 -9.99
CA ALA A 95 4.16 -6.09 -8.71
C ALA A 95 4.39 -7.40 -7.92
N PHE A 96 3.35 -8.23 -7.78
CA PHE A 96 3.42 -9.50 -7.06
C PHE A 96 4.32 -10.53 -7.76
N ALA A 97 4.35 -10.53 -9.10
CA ALA A 97 5.26 -11.39 -9.86
C ALA A 97 6.74 -10.97 -9.71
N GLY A 98 7.00 -9.71 -9.33
CA GLY A 98 8.35 -9.20 -9.07
C GLY A 98 8.91 -9.52 -7.68
N VAL A 99 8.14 -10.21 -6.83
CA VAL A 99 8.57 -10.63 -5.49
C VAL A 99 9.69 -11.66 -5.59
N SER A 100 10.75 -11.49 -4.80
CA SER A 100 11.87 -12.44 -4.74
C SER A 100 12.37 -12.63 -3.32
N ALA A 101 12.64 -13.89 -2.95
CA ALA A 101 13.26 -14.26 -1.67
C ALA A 101 14.71 -13.78 -1.54
N GLU A 102 15.36 -13.38 -2.64
CA GLU A 102 16.71 -12.81 -2.64
C GLU A 102 16.74 -11.33 -2.18
N LEU A 103 15.57 -10.68 -2.12
CA LEU A 103 15.42 -9.33 -1.59
C LEU A 103 15.42 -9.39 -0.05
N ALA A 104 16.62 -9.50 0.54
CA ALA A 104 16.80 -9.80 1.95
C ALA A 104 16.38 -8.67 2.93
N LYS A 105 16.07 -7.45 2.44
CA LYS A 105 15.86 -6.26 3.27
C LYS A 105 14.75 -5.37 2.72
N SER A 106 13.75 -5.05 3.55
CA SER A 106 12.74 -4.02 3.24
C SER A 106 13.18 -2.69 3.85
N ASP A 107 13.46 -1.69 3.01
CA ASP A 107 13.77 -0.32 3.44
C ASP A 107 12.49 0.54 3.43
N ILE A 108 11.44 0.04 4.09
CA ILE A 108 10.09 0.61 4.04
C ILE A 108 10.02 2.04 4.58
N LEU A 109 10.81 2.40 5.59
CA LEU A 109 10.87 3.78 6.10
C LEU A 109 11.25 4.78 4.99
N SER A 110 12.29 4.47 4.23
CA SER A 110 12.75 5.31 3.11
C SER A 110 11.71 5.36 1.99
N ALA A 111 11.11 4.20 1.66
CA ALA A 111 10.06 4.11 0.65
C ALA A 111 8.82 4.94 1.02
N LEU A 112 8.41 4.90 2.29
CA LEU A 112 7.27 5.69 2.79
C LEU A 112 7.58 7.19 2.77
N LYS A 113 8.80 7.60 3.16
CA LYS A 113 9.21 9.00 3.05
C LYS A 113 9.19 9.49 1.60
N GLU A 114 9.75 8.72 0.66
CA GLU A 114 9.72 9.06 -0.77
C GLU A 114 8.27 9.16 -1.27
N LEU A 115 7.42 8.19 -0.92
CA LEU A 115 6.01 8.19 -1.30
C LEU A 115 5.29 9.42 -0.78
N SER A 116 5.55 9.80 0.48
CA SER A 116 4.90 10.94 1.12
C SER A 116 5.08 12.23 0.32
N SER A 117 6.24 12.43 -0.29
CA SER A 117 6.52 13.62 -1.11
C SER A 117 5.60 13.71 -2.33
N ARG A 118 5.28 12.56 -2.93
CA ARG A 118 4.34 12.46 -4.07
C ARG A 118 2.90 12.63 -3.60
N VAL A 119 2.54 12.03 -2.47
CA VAL A 119 1.20 12.19 -1.88
C VAL A 119 0.95 13.66 -1.55
N ARG A 120 1.92 14.36 -0.96
CA ARG A 120 1.82 15.78 -0.61
C ARG A 120 1.62 16.71 -1.81
N GLN A 121 2.11 16.33 -2.98
CA GLN A 121 1.94 17.09 -4.22
C GLN A 121 0.54 16.89 -4.85
N SER A 122 -0.25 15.93 -4.36
CA SER A 122 -1.61 15.73 -4.83
C SER A 122 -2.51 16.90 -4.43
N GLY A 123 -3.27 17.43 -5.38
CA GLY A 123 -4.35 18.39 -5.11
C GLY A 123 -5.67 17.74 -4.69
N ALA A 124 -5.70 16.41 -4.49
CA ALA A 124 -6.90 15.69 -4.10
C ALA A 124 -7.33 16.05 -2.67
N ARG A 125 -8.64 16.19 -2.45
CA ARG A 125 -9.21 16.45 -1.12
C ARG A 125 -9.13 15.23 -0.22
N ASP A 126 -9.32 14.04 -0.81
CA ASP A 126 -9.28 12.76 -0.13
C ASP A 126 -8.10 11.94 -0.66
N MET A 127 -7.15 11.62 0.22
CA MET A 127 -5.96 10.86 -0.12
C MET A 127 -5.93 9.54 0.63
N ILE A 128 -5.72 8.45 -0.12
CA ILE A 128 -5.64 7.10 0.42
C ILE A 128 -4.29 6.49 0.04
N VAL A 129 -3.54 6.07 1.04
CA VAL A 129 -2.31 5.30 0.88
C VAL A 129 -2.60 3.86 1.25
N PHE A 130 -2.71 3.01 0.24
CA PHE A 130 -2.85 1.56 0.44
C PHE A 130 -1.48 0.89 0.30
N VAL A 131 -0.96 0.36 1.41
CA VAL A 131 0.35 -0.29 1.52
C VAL A 131 0.17 -1.80 1.56
N LEU A 132 0.89 -2.50 0.70
CA LEU A 132 0.92 -3.94 0.58
C LEU A 132 2.33 -4.39 1.03
N SER A 133 2.50 -4.61 2.33
CA SER A 133 3.78 -4.99 2.95
C SER A 133 3.55 -5.74 4.27
N ASP A 134 4.55 -6.53 4.66
CA ASP A 134 4.66 -7.07 6.03
C ASP A 134 4.96 -6.00 7.08
N MET A 135 5.33 -4.79 6.65
CA MET A 135 5.70 -3.66 7.49
C MET A 135 6.87 -3.97 8.43
N LEU A 136 7.75 -4.91 8.04
CA LEU A 136 8.93 -5.29 8.79
C LEU A 136 10.14 -4.56 8.21
N GLU A 137 10.42 -3.37 8.76
CA GLU A 137 11.63 -2.62 8.46
C GLU A 137 12.87 -3.50 8.66
N ASN A 138 13.81 -3.47 7.72
CA ASN A 138 15.06 -4.20 7.82
C ASN A 138 16.22 -3.44 7.15
N SER A 139 16.50 -2.24 7.64
CA SER A 139 17.53 -1.33 7.11
C SER A 139 18.68 -1.10 8.10
N SER A 140 19.53 -0.13 7.78
CA SER A 140 20.54 0.39 8.72
C SER A 140 19.96 1.23 9.86
N ILE A 141 18.71 1.67 9.78
CA ILE A 141 18.05 2.52 10.79
C ILE A 141 17.41 1.66 11.88
N SER A 142 16.67 0.63 11.47
CA SER A 142 16.05 -0.33 12.37
C SER A 142 15.86 -1.68 11.69
N SER A 143 15.57 -2.69 12.50
CA SER A 143 15.16 -4.00 12.03
C SER A 143 14.03 -4.51 12.91
N PHE A 144 12.90 -4.88 12.32
CA PHE A 144 11.72 -5.47 12.98
C PHE A 144 11.64 -6.98 12.74
N TYR A 145 12.69 -7.54 12.16
CA TYR A 145 12.81 -8.95 11.82
C TYR A 145 14.03 -9.56 12.51
N ALA A 146 13.85 -10.72 13.13
CA ALA A 146 14.95 -11.50 13.72
C ALA A 146 14.56 -12.97 13.76
N ASN A 147 15.50 -13.88 13.45
CA ASN A 147 15.29 -15.33 13.53
C ASN A 147 14.02 -15.82 12.83
N HIS A 148 13.78 -15.33 11.61
CA HIS A 148 12.57 -15.65 10.83
C HIS A 148 11.24 -15.28 11.49
N ASN A 149 11.27 -14.29 12.40
CA ASN A 149 10.13 -13.83 13.17
C ASN A 149 10.10 -12.31 13.29
N VAL A 150 8.94 -11.78 13.69
CA VAL A 150 8.79 -10.39 14.08
C VAL A 150 9.56 -10.17 15.39
N ARG A 151 10.50 -9.21 15.41
CA ARG A 151 11.24 -8.85 16.60
C ARG A 151 10.32 -8.10 17.56
N ALA A 152 10.38 -8.44 18.85
CA ALA A 152 9.79 -7.63 19.88
C ALA A 152 10.52 -6.28 19.98
N ILE A 153 9.90 -5.22 19.44
CA ILE A 153 10.44 -3.86 19.45
C ILE A 153 9.92 -3.05 20.64
N ASP A 154 10.58 -1.93 20.93
CA ASP A 154 10.02 -0.85 21.75
C ASP A 154 9.63 0.30 20.81
N PRO A 155 8.33 0.58 20.61
CA PRO A 155 7.87 1.61 19.67
C PRO A 155 8.49 2.99 19.93
N SER A 156 8.69 3.36 21.20
CA SER A 156 9.22 4.67 21.57
C SER A 156 10.70 4.80 21.23
N VAL A 157 11.46 3.72 21.42
CA VAL A 157 12.88 3.67 21.05
C VAL A 157 13.03 3.71 19.54
N GLU A 158 12.25 2.92 18.80
CA GLU A 158 12.35 2.85 17.35
C GLU A 158 11.93 4.17 16.68
N ILE A 159 10.89 4.84 17.18
CA ILE A 159 10.45 6.16 16.68
C ILE A 159 11.55 7.23 16.83
N LYS A 160 12.35 7.19 17.91
CA LYS A 160 13.50 8.10 18.07
C LYS A 160 14.59 7.84 17.04
N LYS A 161 14.78 6.59 16.59
CA LYS A 161 15.74 6.29 15.51
C LYS A 161 15.25 6.85 14.17
N VAL A 162 13.95 6.73 13.88
CA VAL A 162 13.33 7.35 12.69
C VAL A 162 13.54 8.86 12.71
N GLU A 163 13.33 9.49 13.86
CA GLU A 163 13.53 10.93 14.06
C GLU A 163 14.99 11.34 13.81
N ALA A 164 15.94 10.66 14.44
CA ALA A 164 17.37 10.92 14.29
C ALA A 164 17.85 10.71 12.85
N ALA A 165 17.28 9.74 12.14
CA ALA A 165 17.56 9.47 10.72
C ALA A 165 16.77 10.38 9.75
N GLN A 166 15.93 11.29 10.27
CA GLN A 166 15.06 12.18 9.50
C GLN A 166 14.17 11.42 8.50
N GLN A 167 13.63 10.27 8.91
CA GLN A 167 12.86 9.37 8.03
C GLN A 167 11.34 9.56 8.09
N PHE A 168 10.86 10.59 8.78
CA PHE A 168 9.46 11.01 8.67
C PHE A 168 9.19 11.68 7.32
N GLY A 169 7.96 11.48 6.84
CA GLY A 169 7.41 12.12 5.65
C GLY A 169 6.32 13.13 5.97
N ASP A 170 5.63 13.61 4.95
CA ASP A 170 4.37 14.37 5.09
C ASP A 170 3.36 13.81 4.08
N PHE A 171 2.35 13.11 4.56
CA PHE A 171 1.32 12.49 3.72
C PHE A 171 0.10 13.39 3.50
N GLY A 172 0.14 14.67 3.90
CA GLY A 172 -0.91 15.64 3.61
C GLY A 172 -2.27 15.33 4.26
N GLY A 173 -2.31 14.56 5.34
CA GLY A 173 -3.54 14.10 5.99
C GLY A 173 -4.12 12.81 5.40
N ALA A 174 -3.35 12.06 4.60
CA ALA A 174 -3.84 10.84 3.98
C ALA A 174 -4.26 9.76 4.99
N ARG A 175 -5.27 8.99 4.61
CA ARG A 175 -5.69 7.77 5.31
C ARG A 175 -4.85 6.61 4.82
N VAL A 176 -4.26 5.85 5.74
CA VAL A 176 -3.37 4.75 5.44
C VAL A 176 -4.01 3.42 5.80
N PHE A 177 -3.97 2.49 4.87
CA PHE A 177 -4.44 1.12 5.02
C PHE A 177 -3.30 0.18 4.70
N VAL A 178 -3.06 -0.79 5.55
CA VAL A 178 -2.01 -1.79 5.38
C VAL A 178 -2.63 -3.17 5.22
N LEU A 179 -2.23 -3.89 4.17
CA LEU A 179 -2.52 -5.31 3.99
C LEU A 179 -1.21 -6.10 4.06
N GLY A 180 -1.19 -7.18 4.84
CA GLY A 180 -0.08 -8.10 4.95
C GLY A 180 0.80 -7.93 6.20
N ALA A 181 0.43 -7.06 7.14
CA ALA A 181 1.27 -6.74 8.30
C ALA A 181 1.68 -7.99 9.11
N GLY A 182 2.98 -8.08 9.43
CA GLY A 182 3.55 -9.19 10.19
C GLY A 182 3.59 -10.53 9.46
N LEU A 183 3.45 -10.54 8.13
CA LEU A 183 3.82 -11.71 7.34
C LEU A 183 5.31 -11.99 7.52
N VAL A 184 5.64 -13.25 7.79
CA VAL A 184 7.02 -13.72 7.89
C VAL A 184 7.09 -15.03 7.12
N GLN A 185 8.17 -15.22 6.38
CA GLN A 185 8.37 -16.43 5.59
C GLN A 185 8.58 -17.62 6.54
N GLY A 186 7.76 -18.67 6.39
CA GLY A 186 8.06 -19.99 6.94
C GLY A 186 9.26 -20.57 6.21
N ASP A 187 10.00 -21.47 6.88
CA ASP A 187 11.26 -22.06 6.43
C ASP A 187 11.13 -23.04 5.24
N GLY A 188 10.28 -22.79 4.25
CA GLY A 188 10.17 -23.58 3.01
C GLY A 188 9.90 -25.08 3.17
N SER A 189 9.74 -25.56 4.40
CA SER A 189 9.54 -26.97 4.69
C SER A 189 8.04 -27.26 4.55
N ALA A 190 7.70 -28.10 3.57
CA ALA A 190 6.35 -28.58 3.27
C ALA A 190 5.77 -29.48 4.38
N ARG A 191 5.93 -29.08 5.65
CA ARG A 191 5.33 -29.70 6.82
C ARG A 191 4.37 -28.69 7.43
N ARG A 192 3.12 -28.69 6.93
CA ARG A 192 1.90 -28.22 7.59
C ARG A 192 2.11 -27.03 8.52
N ASP A 193 1.83 -25.82 8.06
CA ASP A 193 1.11 -24.77 8.81
C ASP A 193 1.20 -24.83 10.35
N ARG A 194 2.41 -24.94 10.90
CA ARG A 194 2.66 -24.51 12.28
C ARG A 194 2.88 -23.02 12.14
N GLY A 195 1.77 -22.33 11.88
CA GLY A 195 1.73 -20.92 11.56
C GLY A 195 2.69 -20.19 12.48
N VAL A 196 3.61 -19.44 11.88
CA VAL A 196 4.59 -18.67 12.63
C VAL A 196 3.83 -17.88 13.70
N TYR A 197 4.01 -18.26 14.97
CA TYR A 197 3.17 -17.75 16.05
C TYR A 197 3.43 -16.25 16.18
N ARG A 198 2.45 -15.46 15.74
CA ARG A 198 2.49 -14.00 15.85
C ARG A 198 2.03 -13.66 17.25
N ASP A 199 3.00 -13.49 18.16
CA ASP A 199 2.73 -13.05 19.52
C ASP A 199 1.88 -11.75 19.48
N PRO A 200 0.65 -11.76 20.04
CA PRO A 200 -0.26 -10.62 19.95
C PRO A 200 0.34 -9.34 20.53
N LYS A 201 1.18 -9.45 21.57
CA LYS A 201 1.86 -8.29 22.16
C LYS A 201 2.88 -7.69 21.19
N THR A 202 3.65 -8.54 20.51
CA THR A 202 4.61 -8.13 19.48
C THR A 202 3.91 -7.44 18.31
N MET A 203 2.80 -8.01 17.83
CA MET A 203 2.00 -7.39 16.77
C MET A 203 1.36 -6.06 17.22
N ALA A 204 0.89 -5.97 18.46
CA ALA A 204 0.37 -4.72 19.02
C ALA A 204 1.46 -3.64 19.06
N LYS A 205 2.69 -3.98 19.48
CA LYS A 205 3.82 -3.03 19.46
C LYS A 205 4.20 -2.61 18.05
N LEU A 206 4.23 -3.55 17.09
CA LEU A 206 4.47 -3.23 15.68
C LEU A 206 3.43 -2.24 15.15
N ARG A 207 2.14 -2.50 15.42
CA ARG A 207 1.05 -1.59 15.09
C ARG A 207 1.24 -0.22 15.74
N THR A 208 1.52 -0.15 17.05
CA THR A 208 1.75 1.12 17.76
C THR A 208 2.92 1.91 17.16
N PHE A 209 4.00 1.24 16.76
CA PHE A 209 5.09 1.92 16.05
C PHE A 209 4.59 2.60 14.76
N TRP A 210 3.84 1.87 13.92
CA TRP A 210 3.34 2.42 12.67
C TRP A 210 2.27 3.50 12.87
N GLU A 211 1.41 3.38 13.88
CA GLU A 211 0.48 4.44 14.28
C GLU A 211 1.23 5.73 14.63
N LEU A 212 2.29 5.64 15.43
CA LEU A 212 3.14 6.78 15.79
C LEU A 212 3.87 7.35 14.56
N TYR A 213 4.38 6.49 13.68
CA TYR A 213 5.07 6.92 12.45
C TYR A 213 4.14 7.72 11.54
N PHE A 214 2.95 7.20 11.24
CA PHE A 214 2.00 7.87 10.36
C PHE A 214 1.44 9.14 10.99
N ALA A 215 1.15 9.16 12.29
CA ALA A 215 0.71 10.37 12.99
C ALA A 215 1.77 11.49 12.90
N ARG A 216 3.05 11.17 13.13
CA ARG A 216 4.16 12.13 12.98
C ARG A 216 4.41 12.52 11.52
N SER A 217 3.98 11.70 10.57
CA SER A 217 4.11 11.97 9.13
C SER A 217 2.85 12.60 8.52
N ASN A 218 1.99 13.24 9.34
CA ASN A 218 0.74 13.87 8.90
C ASN A 218 -0.16 12.90 8.11
N ALA A 219 -0.41 11.72 8.68
CA ALA A 219 -1.29 10.69 8.14
C ALA A 219 -2.03 9.97 9.28
N GLN A 220 -3.11 9.27 8.94
CA GLN A 220 -3.86 8.44 9.87
C GLN A 220 -3.79 6.98 9.45
N LEU A 221 -3.20 6.12 10.29
CA LEU A 221 -3.32 4.67 10.11
C LEU A 221 -4.74 4.24 10.50
N VAL A 222 -5.56 3.93 9.49
CA VAL A 222 -6.95 3.51 9.67
C VAL A 222 -7.02 2.03 9.97
N GLU A 223 -6.26 1.23 9.23
CA GLU A 223 -6.28 -0.22 9.37
C GLU A 223 -4.91 -0.85 9.16
N PHE A 224 -4.59 -1.80 10.05
CA PHE A 224 -3.34 -2.53 10.07
C PHE A 224 -3.63 -4.03 9.91
N GLY A 225 -3.96 -4.43 8.69
CA GLY A 225 -4.41 -5.79 8.36
C GLY A 225 -3.32 -6.82 8.58
N ALA A 226 -3.41 -7.54 9.71
CA ALA A 226 -2.42 -8.52 10.16
C ALA A 226 -2.97 -9.96 10.05
N PRO A 227 -3.11 -10.56 8.85
CA PRO A 227 -2.62 -10.07 7.56
C PRO A 227 -3.70 -9.46 6.63
N ALA A 228 -4.98 -9.60 6.97
CA ALA A 228 -6.09 -9.12 6.15
C ALA A 228 -6.79 -7.92 6.77
N LEU A 229 -7.39 -7.06 5.94
CA LEU A 229 -8.29 -6.01 6.40
C LEU A 229 -9.60 -6.64 6.89
N LEU A 230 -10.10 -6.16 8.02
CA LEU A 230 -11.43 -6.40 8.58
C LEU A 230 -12.52 -5.62 7.86
N SER A 231 -12.17 -4.49 7.23
CA SER A 231 -13.11 -3.67 6.46
C SER A 231 -12.57 -3.36 5.05
N PRO A 232 -13.43 -3.30 4.02
CA PRO A 232 -13.00 -2.81 2.72
C PRO A 232 -12.51 -1.37 2.81
N VAL A 233 -11.48 -1.03 2.04
CA VAL A 233 -11.00 0.35 1.93
C VAL A 233 -12.09 1.19 1.24
N ARG A 234 -12.40 2.35 1.81
CA ARG A 234 -13.39 3.32 1.31
C ARG A 234 -12.82 4.72 1.33
#